data_AF-A0A5K4EX38-F1
#
_entry.id   AF-A0A5K4EX38-F1
#
_cell.length_a   1.000
_cell.length_b   1.000
_cell.length_c   1.000
_cell.angle_alpha   90.00
_cell.angle_beta   90.00
_cell.angle_gamma   90.00
#
_symmetry.space_group_name_H-M   'P 1'
#
loop_
_entity.id
_entity.type
_entity.pdbx_description
1 polymer ?
#
loop_
_entity_poly.entity_id
_entity_poly.type
_entity_poly.pdbx_seq_one_letter_code
_entity_poly.pdbx_strand_id
1 'polypeptide(L)'
;MNRVRICSWNINGLRSIQHPLKSILDSLTSDIICIQETKTTPDISREFAFADNYNGYFSHSIHKTGYSGTAVFCRNPLKPTKTFHSLNDILVESISCQNNSIDGWGFLKRKLNISHTEARNLDAEGRVLGLQFSTDIFTTFRTPDEIRPLIVLSIYFPRLNPENVERLNYKHLFQSAVQLCIESLLIENYCWGL
;
A
#
# COMPACT_ATOMS: atom_id res chain seq x y z
N MET A 1 12.87 -24.96 4.93
CA MET A 1 12.54 -23.55 4.64
C MET A 1 11.06 -23.35 4.95
N ASN A 2 10.71 -22.40 5.81
CA ASN A 2 9.30 -22.09 6.10
C ASN A 2 8.72 -21.23 4.97
N ARG A 3 7.52 -21.60 4.50
CA ARG A 3 6.79 -20.79 3.52
C ARG A 3 6.28 -19.53 4.18
N VAL A 4 6.50 -18.37 3.57
CA VAL A 4 5.91 -17.11 4.02
C VAL A 4 4.44 -17.07 3.63
N ARG A 5 3.58 -16.71 4.58
CA ARG A 5 2.13 -16.58 4.40
C ARG A 5 1.72 -15.12 4.43
N ILE A 6 0.95 -14.72 3.42
CA ILE A 6 0.40 -13.38 3.29
C ILE A 6 -1.12 -13.49 3.39
N CYS A 7 -1.72 -12.69 4.27
CA CYS A 7 -3.16 -12.56 4.43
C CYS A 7 -3.59 -11.13 4.04
N SER A 8 -4.76 -10.99 3.44
CA SER A 8 -5.41 -9.71 3.20
C SER A 8 -6.82 -9.73 3.75
N TRP A 9 -7.20 -8.71 4.51
CA TRP A 9 -8.51 -8.62 5.15
C TRP A 9 -9.00 -7.17 5.25
N ASN A 10 -10.14 -6.89 4.61
CA ASN A 10 -10.91 -5.69 4.93
C ASN A 10 -11.69 -5.93 6.22
N ILE A 11 -11.36 -5.15 7.26
CA ILE A 11 -11.86 -5.36 8.62
C ILE A 11 -13.04 -4.47 9.00
N ASN A 12 -13.45 -3.55 8.11
CA ASN A 12 -14.53 -2.59 8.34
C ASN A 12 -14.35 -1.70 9.60
N GLY A 13 -13.11 -1.52 10.05
CA GLY A 13 -12.71 -0.64 11.15
C GLY A 13 -12.02 -1.40 12.28
N LEU A 14 -10.79 -1.00 12.66
CA LEU A 14 -10.02 -1.66 13.73
C LEU A 14 -10.73 -1.60 15.08
N ARG A 15 -11.49 -0.53 15.35
CA ARG A 15 -12.27 -0.37 16.58
C ARG A 15 -13.47 -1.33 16.67
N SER A 16 -13.86 -1.98 15.57
CA SER A 16 -14.94 -2.98 15.58
C SER A 16 -14.50 -4.33 16.15
N ILE A 17 -13.19 -4.54 16.27
CA ILE A 17 -12.61 -5.76 16.81
C ILE A 17 -12.80 -5.76 18.33
N GLN A 18 -13.44 -6.82 18.84
CA GLN A 18 -13.71 -6.99 20.28
C GLN A 18 -12.61 -7.74 21.03
N HIS A 19 -11.63 -8.30 20.32
CA HIS A 19 -10.50 -9.04 20.88
C HIS A 19 -9.21 -8.21 20.80
N PRO A 20 -8.22 -8.47 21.68
CA PRO A 20 -6.91 -7.84 21.56
C PRO A 20 -6.31 -8.04 20.17
N LEU A 21 -5.76 -6.98 19.58
CA LEU A 21 -5.20 -6.99 18.22
C LEU A 21 -4.25 -8.17 18.00
N LYS A 22 -3.35 -8.43 18.95
CA LYS A 22 -2.43 -9.58 18.92
C LYS A 22 -3.14 -10.91 18.71
N SER A 23 -4.21 -11.17 19.48
CA SER A 23 -4.97 -12.43 19.39
C SER A 23 -5.56 -12.64 18.00
N ILE A 24 -6.02 -11.56 17.38
CA ILE A 24 -6.56 -11.59 16.03
C ILE A 24 -5.45 -11.85 15.01
N LEU A 25 -4.33 -11.13 15.09
CA LEU A 25 -3.20 -11.33 14.17
C LEU A 25 -2.62 -12.75 14.28
N ASP A 26 -2.54 -13.31 15.49
CA ASP A 26 -2.07 -14.69 15.71
C ASP A 26 -3.01 -15.72 15.05
N SER A 27 -4.33 -15.52 15.16
CA SER A 27 -5.35 -16.41 14.59
C SER A 27 -5.34 -16.48 13.06
N LEU A 28 -4.82 -15.45 12.38
CA LEU A 28 -4.70 -15.42 10.92
C LEU A 28 -3.57 -16.32 10.39
N THR A 29 -2.72 -16.87 11.27
CA THR A 29 -1.65 -17.82 10.95
C THR A 29 -0.72 -17.37 9.81
N SER A 30 -0.52 -16.06 9.70
CA SER A 30 0.19 -15.40 8.60
C SER A 30 1.35 -14.53 9.08
N ASP A 31 2.34 -14.32 8.21
CA ASP A 31 3.56 -13.58 8.51
C ASP A 31 3.46 -12.12 8.07
N ILE A 32 2.75 -11.85 6.97
CA ILE A 32 2.37 -10.51 6.52
C ILE A 32 0.84 -10.44 6.47
N ILE A 33 0.26 -9.49 7.20
CA ILE A 33 -1.20 -9.31 7.29
C ILE A 33 -1.54 -7.91 6.80
N CYS A 34 -2.18 -7.83 5.64
CA CYS A 34 -2.65 -6.61 5.03
C CYS A 34 -4.09 -6.33 5.51
N ILE A 35 -4.31 -5.24 6.21
CA ILE A 35 -5.62 -4.82 6.70
C ILE A 35 -6.09 -3.60 5.91
N GLN A 36 -7.32 -3.63 5.43
CA GLN A 36 -7.96 -2.50 4.76
C GLN A 36 -9.18 -2.00 5.54
N GLU A 37 -9.54 -0.74 5.27
CA GLU A 37 -10.66 -0.06 5.91
C GLU A 37 -10.46 0.02 7.43
N THR A 38 -9.26 0.43 7.86
CA THR A 38 -8.90 0.52 9.28
C THR A 38 -9.76 1.54 10.03
N LYS A 39 -10.22 2.60 9.35
CA LYS A 39 -11.01 3.71 9.92
C LYS A 39 -10.31 4.34 11.11
N THR A 40 -8.99 4.51 11.01
CA THR A 40 -8.17 5.09 12.08
C THR A 40 -7.44 6.35 11.61
N THR A 41 -7.05 7.13 12.60
CA THR A 41 -6.29 8.38 12.45
C THR A 41 -4.90 8.23 13.10
N PRO A 42 -3.96 9.15 12.85
CA PRO A 42 -2.61 9.07 13.42
C PRO A 42 -2.55 9.01 14.95
N ASP A 43 -3.57 9.52 15.65
CA ASP A 43 -3.74 9.49 17.11
C ASP A 43 -4.43 8.20 17.62
N ILE A 44 -4.43 7.13 16.82
CA ILE A 44 -4.96 5.81 17.19
C ILE A 44 -4.39 5.30 18.53
N SER A 45 -5.27 4.75 19.39
CA SER A 45 -4.86 4.16 20.66
C SER A 45 -3.86 3.00 20.47
N ARG A 46 -2.94 2.86 21.42
CA ARG A 46 -1.88 1.84 21.40
C ARG A 46 -2.43 0.42 21.24
N GLU A 47 -3.58 0.10 21.83
CA GLU A 47 -4.22 -1.22 21.71
C GLU A 47 -4.55 -1.65 20.27
N PHE A 48 -4.70 -0.68 19.34
CA PHE A 48 -5.00 -0.91 17.93
C PHE A 48 -3.80 -0.67 17.01
N ALA A 49 -2.72 -0.10 17.54
CA ALA A 49 -1.49 0.20 16.79
C ALA A 49 -0.37 -0.82 17.05
N PHE A 50 -0.35 -1.39 18.26
CA PHE A 50 0.73 -2.24 18.74
C PHE A 50 0.22 -3.64 19.10
N ALA A 51 0.93 -4.64 18.61
CA ALA A 51 0.74 -6.04 18.97
C ALA A 51 2.10 -6.69 19.19
N ASP A 52 2.28 -7.36 20.33
CA ASP A 52 3.56 -8.03 20.61
C ASP A 52 3.90 -9.03 19.51
N ASN A 53 5.18 -9.07 19.15
CA ASN A 53 5.74 -9.89 18.07
C ASN A 53 5.37 -9.44 16.64
N TYR A 54 4.70 -8.30 16.47
CA TYR A 54 4.38 -7.72 15.17
C TYR A 54 4.92 -6.29 15.02
N ASN A 55 5.30 -5.91 13.81
CA ASN A 55 5.57 -4.53 13.42
C ASN A 55 4.38 -4.03 12.58
N GLY A 56 3.73 -2.95 13.01
CA GLY A 56 2.59 -2.35 12.32
C GLY A 56 2.99 -1.11 11.52
N TYR A 57 2.49 -1.04 10.29
CA TYR A 57 2.67 0.09 9.37
C TYR A 57 1.29 0.58 8.95
N PHE A 58 1.10 1.89 8.83
CA PHE A 58 -0.22 2.49 8.59
C PHE A 58 -0.18 3.56 7.50
N SER A 59 -1.27 3.65 6.74
CA SER A 59 -1.60 4.78 5.87
C SER A 59 -3.00 5.26 6.26
N HIS A 60 -3.14 6.56 6.55
CA HIS A 60 -4.35 7.16 7.09
C HIS A 60 -4.97 8.14 6.08
N SER A 61 -6.30 8.30 6.12
CA SER A 61 -6.93 9.41 5.41
C SER A 61 -6.55 10.74 6.05
N ILE A 62 -6.22 11.72 5.21
CA ILE A 62 -5.78 13.06 5.64
C ILE A 62 -6.98 13.96 5.90
N HIS A 63 -8.02 13.87 5.06
CA HIS A 63 -9.14 14.81 5.10
C HIS A 63 -10.36 14.32 5.89
N LYS A 64 -10.48 13.01 6.13
CA LYS A 64 -11.67 12.43 6.77
C LYS A 64 -11.30 11.50 7.92
N THR A 65 -11.63 11.93 9.12
CA THR A 65 -11.48 11.14 10.35
C THR A 65 -12.31 9.87 10.28
N GLY A 66 -11.74 8.75 10.74
CA GLY A 66 -12.47 7.47 10.81
C GLY A 66 -12.85 6.89 9.45
N TYR A 67 -12.11 7.24 8.38
CA TYR A 67 -12.43 6.84 7.01
C TYR A 67 -11.26 6.16 6.31
N SER A 68 -11.58 5.14 5.50
CA SER A 68 -10.60 4.42 4.69
C SER A 68 -9.45 3.88 5.55
N GLY A 69 -8.21 4.02 5.10
CA GLY A 69 -7.01 3.61 5.80
C GLY A 69 -6.61 2.17 5.51
N THR A 70 -5.31 1.95 5.44
CA THR A 70 -4.70 0.63 5.30
C THR A 70 -3.64 0.44 6.37
N ALA A 71 -3.43 -0.80 6.76
CA ALA A 71 -2.34 -1.19 7.63
C ALA A 71 -1.70 -2.48 7.14
N VAL A 72 -0.43 -2.69 7.46
CA VAL A 72 0.25 -3.96 7.27
C VAL A 72 0.96 -4.34 8.56
N PHE A 73 0.75 -5.57 9.02
CA PHE A 73 1.44 -6.13 10.17
C PHE A 73 2.40 -7.22 9.71
N CYS A 74 3.67 -7.11 10.10
CA CYS A 74 4.69 -8.11 9.83
C CYS A 74 5.10 -8.82 11.13
N ARG A 75 4.98 -10.14 11.16
CA ARG A 75 5.42 -10.97 12.28
C ARG A 75 6.94 -10.98 12.34
N ASN A 76 7.52 -10.76 13.53
CA ASN A 76 8.97 -10.87 13.70
C ASN A 76 9.48 -12.28 13.34
N PRO A 77 10.68 -12.40 12.76
CA PRO A 77 11.66 -11.33 12.52
C PRO A 77 11.47 -10.57 11.19
N LEU A 78 10.40 -10.84 10.45
CA LEU A 78 10.19 -10.25 9.12
C LEU A 78 9.97 -8.74 9.21
N LYS A 79 10.85 -7.97 8.55
CA LYS A 79 10.79 -6.50 8.51
C LYS A 79 11.05 -5.99 7.09
N PRO A 80 10.25 -5.03 6.59
CA PRO A 80 10.52 -4.38 5.33
C PRO A 80 11.81 -3.56 5.41
N THR A 81 12.52 -3.47 4.29
CA THR A 81 13.65 -2.55 4.10
C THR A 81 13.19 -1.14 3.72
N LYS A 82 11.99 -1.03 3.12
CA LYS A 82 11.38 0.25 2.73
C LYS A 82 9.85 0.18 2.81
N THR A 83 9.22 1.30 3.12
CA THR A 83 7.75 1.45 3.15
C THR A 83 7.31 2.60 2.25
N PHE A 84 6.15 2.45 1.63
CA PHE A 84 5.52 3.41 0.73
C PHE A 84 4.12 3.71 1.25
N HIS A 85 3.82 4.96 1.58
CA HIS A 85 2.53 5.36 2.17
C HIS A 85 1.57 5.98 1.14
N SER A 86 2.04 6.14 -0.10
CA SER A 86 1.32 6.78 -1.20
C SER A 86 1.70 6.19 -2.57
N LEU A 87 0.89 6.47 -3.59
CA LEU A 87 1.22 6.21 -5.00
C LEU A 87 2.45 7.03 -5.42
N ASN A 88 2.57 8.25 -4.92
CA ASN A 88 3.75 9.08 -5.15
C ASN A 88 5.03 8.40 -4.66
N ASP A 89 5.05 7.83 -3.45
CA ASP A 89 6.24 7.17 -2.91
C ASP A 89 6.68 6.00 -3.80
N ILE A 90 5.72 5.22 -4.31
CA ILE A 90 5.97 4.10 -5.22
C ILE A 90 6.55 4.60 -6.56
N LEU A 91 5.98 5.66 -7.11
CA LEU A 91 6.42 6.22 -8.39
C LEU A 91 7.79 6.90 -8.28
N VAL A 92 8.04 7.65 -7.22
CA VAL A 92 9.35 8.24 -6.95
C VAL A 92 10.40 7.15 -6.84
N GLU A 93 10.12 6.08 -6.09
CA GLU A 93 11.04 4.94 -5.98
C GLU A 93 11.32 4.30 -7.33
N SER A 94 10.27 3.88 -8.04
CA SER A 94 10.41 3.16 -9.31
C SER A 94 11.03 3.99 -10.44
N ILE A 95 10.84 5.31 -10.43
CA ILE A 95 11.30 6.20 -11.50
C ILE A 95 12.62 6.91 -11.14
N SER A 96 13.03 6.97 -9.87
CA SER A 96 14.28 7.62 -9.43
C SER A 96 15.53 7.07 -10.13
N CYS A 97 15.50 5.83 -10.60
CA CYS A 97 16.55 5.23 -11.41
C CYS A 97 16.69 5.84 -12.82
N GLN A 98 15.74 6.66 -13.28
CA GLN A 98 15.65 7.10 -14.68
C GLN A 98 15.85 8.61 -14.92
N ASN A 99 15.73 9.52 -13.94
CA ASN A 99 15.94 10.97 -14.18
C ASN A 99 15.97 11.85 -12.89
N ASN A 100 16.62 13.02 -12.98
CA ASN A 100 17.17 13.80 -11.86
C ASN A 100 16.22 14.74 -11.08
N SER A 101 14.90 14.56 -11.14
CA SER A 101 13.92 15.29 -10.29
C SER A 101 12.51 14.85 -10.70
N ILE A 102 11.99 13.78 -10.11
CA ILE A 102 10.67 13.27 -10.49
C ILE A 102 9.77 13.22 -9.27
N ASP A 103 8.81 14.14 -9.28
CA ASP A 103 7.59 14.09 -8.49
C ASP A 103 6.64 13.05 -9.13
N GLY A 104 6.22 12.04 -8.36
CA GLY A 104 5.32 10.98 -8.80
C GLY A 104 3.95 11.52 -9.20
N TRP A 105 3.47 12.58 -8.55
CA TRP A 105 2.24 13.25 -8.97
C TRP A 105 2.39 13.96 -10.32
N GLY A 106 3.57 14.51 -10.63
CA GLY A 106 3.90 15.05 -11.94
C GLY A 106 3.86 13.98 -13.04
N PHE A 107 4.31 12.76 -12.75
CA PHE A 107 4.16 11.62 -13.64
C PHE A 107 2.68 11.28 -13.88
N LEU A 108 1.87 11.16 -12.83
CA LEU A 108 0.43 10.87 -12.94
C LEU A 108 -0.33 11.96 -13.68
N LYS A 109 -0.04 13.24 -13.41
CA LYS A 109 -0.58 14.40 -14.14
C LYS A 109 -0.42 14.22 -15.65
N ARG A 110 0.79 13.88 -16.10
CA ARG A 110 1.09 13.70 -17.53
C ARG A 110 0.40 12.46 -18.10
N LYS A 111 0.43 11.34 -17.39
CA LYS A 111 -0.11 10.05 -17.89
C LYS A 111 -1.63 9.97 -17.90
N LEU A 112 -2.27 10.59 -16.93
CA LEU A 112 -3.73 10.57 -16.79
C LEU A 112 -4.42 11.82 -17.33
N ASN A 113 -3.64 12.82 -17.79
CA ASN A 113 -4.13 14.13 -18.24
C ASN A 113 -5.04 14.81 -17.19
N ILE A 114 -4.55 14.87 -15.95
CA ILE A 114 -5.25 15.47 -14.79
C ILE A 114 -4.45 16.64 -14.21
N SER A 115 -5.08 17.46 -13.38
CA SER A 115 -4.36 18.48 -12.61
C SER A 115 -3.44 17.87 -11.56
N HIS A 116 -2.42 18.63 -11.14
CA HIS A 116 -1.52 18.20 -10.07
C HIS A 116 -2.27 18.02 -8.73
N THR A 117 -3.31 18.82 -8.49
CA THR A 117 -4.18 18.68 -7.32
C THR A 117 -4.98 17.38 -7.36
N GLU A 118 -5.55 16.99 -8.52
CA GLU A 118 -6.24 15.71 -8.67
C GLU A 118 -5.29 14.53 -8.42
N ALA A 119 -4.05 14.60 -8.94
CA ALA A 119 -3.04 13.57 -8.68
C ALA A 119 -2.73 13.43 -7.18
N ARG A 120 -2.56 14.55 -6.46
CA ARG A 120 -2.37 14.55 -5.00
C ARG A 120 -3.57 13.99 -4.24
N ASN A 121 -4.78 14.29 -4.71
CA ASN A 121 -6.02 13.83 -4.08
C ASN A 121 -6.20 12.29 -4.16
N LEU A 122 -5.53 11.61 -5.10
CA LEU A 122 -5.53 10.15 -5.15
C LEU A 122 -4.90 9.51 -3.90
N ASP A 123 -3.96 10.21 -3.25
CA ASP A 123 -3.28 9.75 -2.03
C ASP A 123 -3.94 10.21 -0.72
N ALA A 124 -4.88 11.14 -0.79
CA ALA A 124 -5.45 11.77 0.41
C ALA A 124 -6.34 10.87 1.28
N GLU A 125 -6.73 9.69 0.75
CA GLU A 125 -7.63 8.75 1.42
C GLU A 125 -6.90 7.58 2.12
N GLY A 126 -5.56 7.58 2.16
CA GLY A 126 -4.80 6.52 2.86
C GLY A 126 -5.09 5.12 2.30
N ARG A 127 -5.18 5.00 0.98
CA ARG A 127 -5.65 3.79 0.29
C ARG A 127 -4.55 2.83 -0.12
N VAL A 128 -3.29 3.23 0.02
CA VAL A 128 -2.13 2.49 -0.44
C VAL A 128 -1.13 2.40 0.69
N LEU A 129 -0.61 1.19 0.92
CA LEU A 129 0.54 0.96 1.76
C LEU A 129 1.38 -0.16 1.14
N GLY A 130 2.60 0.16 0.75
CA GLY A 130 3.55 -0.77 0.16
C GLY A 130 4.70 -1.08 1.12
N LEU A 131 5.11 -2.34 1.18
CA LEU A 131 6.27 -2.79 1.95
C LEU A 131 7.22 -3.54 1.00
N GLN A 132 8.46 -3.07 0.91
CA GLN A 132 9.53 -3.77 0.20
C GLN A 132 10.38 -4.54 1.19
N PHE A 133 10.75 -5.76 0.83
CA PHE A 133 11.56 -6.65 1.64
C PHE A 133 12.83 -7.08 0.89
N SER A 134 13.90 -7.38 1.63
CA SER A 134 15.18 -7.78 1.04
C SER A 134 15.06 -9.07 0.23
N THR A 135 15.90 -9.18 -0.79
CA THR A 135 16.13 -10.39 -1.58
C THR A 135 16.66 -11.54 -0.72
N ASP A 136 17.45 -11.25 0.31
CA ASP A 136 18.16 -12.27 1.10
C ASP A 136 17.25 -13.11 1.99
N ILE A 137 16.01 -12.64 2.21
CA ILE A 137 15.01 -13.30 3.05
C ILE A 137 14.01 -14.13 2.24
N PHE A 138 14.05 -14.06 0.90
CA PHE A 138 13.17 -14.82 0.02
C PHE A 138 13.97 -15.57 -1.05
N THR A 139 13.63 -16.85 -1.24
CA THR A 139 14.09 -17.63 -2.39
C THR A 139 12.90 -17.92 -3.29
N THR A 140 12.98 -17.50 -4.56
CA THR A 140 11.95 -17.76 -5.56
C THR A 140 12.27 -19.04 -6.31
N PHE A 141 11.40 -20.05 -6.21
CA PHE A 141 11.60 -21.37 -6.82
C PHE A 141 11.58 -21.38 -8.36
N ARG A 142 11.13 -20.31 -9.02
CA ARG A 142 10.89 -20.29 -10.47
C ARG A 142 11.99 -19.64 -11.30
N THR A 143 12.85 -18.83 -10.69
CA THR A 143 13.90 -18.06 -11.39
C THR A 143 15.17 -18.09 -10.54
N PRO A 144 15.98 -19.16 -10.63
CA PRO A 144 17.18 -19.33 -9.81
C PRO A 144 18.19 -18.18 -9.97
N ASP A 145 18.21 -17.55 -11.15
CA ASP A 145 19.21 -16.54 -11.53
C ASP A 145 18.71 -15.10 -11.38
N GLU A 146 17.46 -14.89 -10.96
CA GLU A 146 16.88 -13.55 -10.83
C GLU A 146 16.26 -13.36 -9.45
N ILE A 147 17.06 -12.87 -8.51
CA ILE A 147 16.62 -12.56 -7.15
C ILE A 147 16.12 -11.10 -7.16
N ARG A 148 14.80 -10.92 -7.08
CA ARG A 148 14.17 -9.60 -7.00
C ARG A 148 13.59 -9.36 -5.60
N PRO A 149 13.57 -8.11 -5.10
CA PRO A 149 12.94 -7.80 -3.83
C PRO A 149 11.43 -8.11 -3.89
N LEU A 150 10.87 -8.61 -2.78
CA LEU A 150 9.43 -8.77 -2.66
C LEU A 150 8.81 -7.43 -2.28
N ILE A 151 7.83 -6.96 -3.06
CA ILE A 151 7.01 -5.80 -2.72
C ILE A 151 5.58 -6.29 -2.46
N VAL A 152 5.06 -6.00 -1.27
CA VAL A 152 3.67 -6.27 -0.89
C VAL A 152 2.90 -4.95 -0.88
N LEU A 153 1.90 -4.82 -1.75
CA LEU A 153 1.02 -3.67 -1.83
C LEU A 153 -0.34 -4.00 -1.19
N SER A 154 -0.66 -3.35 -0.08
CA SER A 154 -2.01 -3.35 0.52
C SER A 154 -2.80 -2.17 -0.03
N ILE A 155 -3.81 -2.46 -0.87
CA ILE A 155 -4.59 -1.44 -1.59
C ILE A 155 -6.07 -1.57 -1.21
N TYR A 156 -6.67 -0.45 -0.81
CA TYR A 156 -8.11 -0.34 -0.59
C TYR A 156 -8.76 0.51 -1.68
N PHE A 157 -9.34 -0.16 -2.69
CA PHE A 157 -9.98 0.54 -3.80
C PHE A 157 -11.20 1.36 -3.37
N PRO A 158 -11.43 2.53 -3.98
CA PRO A 158 -12.63 3.34 -3.76
C PRO A 158 -13.91 2.54 -4.02
N ARG A 159 -14.84 2.57 -3.05
CA ARG A 159 -16.19 2.01 -3.25
C ARG A 159 -16.95 2.83 -4.27
N LEU A 160 -17.69 2.14 -5.15
CA LEU A 160 -18.62 2.77 -6.08
C LEU A 160 -19.83 3.33 -5.30
N ASN A 161 -20.18 4.56 -5.62
CA ASN A 161 -21.48 5.14 -5.28
C ASN A 161 -22.12 5.60 -6.60
N PRO A 162 -23.11 4.86 -7.14
CA PRO A 162 -23.75 5.20 -8.41
C PRO A 162 -24.37 6.59 -8.45
N GLU A 163 -24.77 7.12 -7.29
CA GLU A 163 -25.38 8.46 -7.17
C GLU A 163 -24.32 9.57 -7.11
N ASN A 164 -23.04 9.22 -7.02
CA ASN A 164 -21.94 10.18 -6.95
C ASN A 164 -20.97 9.98 -8.13
N VAL A 165 -21.18 10.76 -9.19
CA VAL A 165 -20.37 10.73 -10.42
C VAL A 165 -18.90 11.09 -10.14
N GLU A 166 -18.63 12.03 -9.24
CA GLU A 166 -17.26 12.36 -8.85
C GLU A 166 -16.55 11.15 -8.24
N ARG A 167 -17.28 10.33 -7.47
CA ARG A 167 -16.72 9.12 -6.88
C ARG A 167 -16.43 8.04 -7.91
N LEU A 168 -17.25 7.94 -8.96
CA LEU A 168 -16.99 7.08 -10.10
C LEU A 168 -15.71 7.51 -10.82
N ASN A 169 -15.57 8.80 -11.13
CA ASN A 169 -14.37 9.36 -11.76
C ASN A 169 -13.11 9.15 -10.91
N TYR A 170 -13.20 9.43 -9.60
CA TYR A 170 -12.11 9.18 -8.66
C TYR A 170 -11.69 7.71 -8.65
N LYS A 171 -12.64 6.77 -8.67
CA LYS A 171 -12.33 5.34 -8.72
C LYS A 171 -11.59 4.98 -10.01
N HIS A 172 -12.03 5.47 -11.16
CA HIS A 172 -11.36 5.22 -12.44
C HIS A 172 -9.92 5.76 -12.43
N LEU A 173 -9.73 7.02 -12.03
CA LEU A 173 -8.40 7.62 -11.93
C LEU A 173 -7.49 6.87 -10.96
N PHE A 174 -8.02 6.48 -9.79
CA PHE A 174 -7.27 5.71 -8.80
C PHE A 174 -6.86 4.33 -9.34
N GLN A 175 -7.74 3.65 -10.08
CA GLN A 175 -7.42 2.37 -10.73
C GLN A 175 -6.30 2.52 -11.76
N SER A 176 -6.39 3.53 -12.63
CA SER A 176 -5.35 3.81 -13.63
C SER A 176 -4.02 4.20 -12.98
N ALA A 177 -4.03 4.98 -11.91
CA ALA A 177 -2.82 5.34 -11.17
C ALA A 177 -2.16 4.13 -10.51
N VAL A 178 -2.94 3.24 -9.88
CA VAL A 178 -2.44 1.98 -9.30
C VAL A 178 -1.82 1.10 -10.38
N GLN A 179 -2.47 0.97 -11.55
CA GLN A 179 -1.92 0.21 -12.67
C GLN A 179 -0.55 0.75 -13.09
N LEU A 180 -0.44 2.08 -13.30
CA LEU A 180 0.83 2.71 -13.67
C LEU A 180 1.93 2.50 -12.62
N CYS A 181 1.59 2.49 -11.33
CA CYS A 181 2.53 2.19 -10.24
C CYS A 181 3.01 0.73 -10.28
N ILE A 182 2.10 -0.21 -10.54
CA ILE A 182 2.46 -1.64 -10.63
C ILE A 182 3.34 -1.87 -11.88
N GLU A 183 2.99 -1.25 -13.01
CA GLU A 183 3.79 -1.32 -14.23
C GLU A 183 5.19 -0.74 -14.02
N SER A 184 5.32 0.41 -13.33
CA SER A 184 6.62 1.00 -13.05
C SER A 184 7.48 0.17 -12.10
N LEU A 185 6.87 -0.60 -11.19
CA LEU A 185 7.57 -1.53 -10.29
C LEU A 185 8.01 -2.83 -10.98
N LEU A 186 7.23 -3.34 -11.93
CA LEU A 186 7.50 -4.62 -12.59
C LEU A 186 8.50 -4.50 -13.74
N ILE A 187 8.58 -3.33 -14.36
CA ILE A 187 9.35 -3.10 -15.58
C ILE A 187 10.58 -2.25 -15.25
N GLU A 188 11.71 -2.90 -15.00
CA GLU A 188 13.00 -2.25 -15.25
C GLU A 188 13.06 -1.92 -16.75
N ASN A 189 13.09 -0.63 -17.12
CA ASN A 189 13.24 -0.10 -18.48
C ASN A 189 12.06 -0.22 -19.46
N TYR A 190 10.95 0.48 -19.20
CA TYR A 190 10.27 1.16 -20.31
C TYR A 190 10.68 2.63 -20.30
N CYS A 191 11.46 3.01 -21.30
CA CYS A 191 11.42 4.35 -21.85
C CYS A 191 9.94 4.63 -22.16
N TRP A 192 9.26 5.38 -21.31
CA TRP A 192 8.03 6.04 -21.70
C TRP A 192 8.45 7.04 -22.79
N GLY A 193 8.43 6.57 -24.04
CA GLY A 193 8.84 7.34 -25.21
C GLY A 193 8.29 8.75 -25.11
N LEU A 194 9.23 9.70 -25.11
CA LEU A 194 8.98 11.07 -25.51
C LEU A 194 8.43 11.09 -26.93
#